data_AF-A0A0A8WP24-F1
#
_entry.id   AF-A0A0A8WP24-F1
#
_cell.length_a   1.000
_cell.length_b   1.000
_cell.length_c   1.000
_cell.angle_alpha   90.00
_cell.angle_beta   90.00
_cell.angle_gamma   90.00
#
_symmetry.space_group_name_H-M   'P 1'
#
loop_
_entity.id
_entity.type
_entity.pdbx_description
1 polymer ?
#
loop_
_entity_poly.entity_id
_entity_poly.type
_entity_poly.pdbx_seq_one_letter_code
_entity_poly.pdbx_strand_id
1 'polypeptide(L)'
;MTCSCPKCNAAIEFDHAGIPDEGASINCSACNARLKIVKESYARVAYGRLTEKSCSVCGTALGAGISCPKCGILYPDFFYAADPAVLKRKAREQKRQHMLALFKGVEFSLPSFKSGAQKHAYTHVAKPEAKKTSPTPAGGSSNRMPMLVVCLIVVLAVSGGGYAFYAKKKAERMYVDTYFKALYGIKTGADLSIKVQSRIANDWKAAQDDGRSFSPLPATGEITRLNKVRSEVDKIVNNQLVKPPGKFAASRETLAKLNEQYARMQTLALSPPNSLSSMTDATEKAAADFAKTAKALKSTLPGEMAEELEKAKVKYKNLREF
;
A
#
# COMPACT_ATOMS: atom_id res chain seq x y z
N MET A 1 22.73 -22.44 -24.13
CA MET A 1 23.18 -21.03 -23.97
C MET A 1 23.72 -20.84 -22.57
N THR A 2 24.57 -19.83 -22.31
CA THR A 2 25.18 -19.61 -20.99
C THR A 2 24.70 -18.30 -20.35
N CYS A 3 24.35 -18.35 -19.06
CA CYS A 3 24.18 -17.17 -18.21
C CYS A 3 25.08 -17.30 -16.98
N SER A 4 25.62 -16.20 -16.47
CA SER A 4 26.50 -16.27 -15.30
C SER A 4 25.74 -16.17 -13.99
N CYS A 5 26.16 -16.96 -13.01
CA CYS A 5 25.59 -16.95 -11.68
C CYS A 5 25.94 -15.63 -10.96
N PRO A 6 24.97 -14.88 -10.42
CA PRO A 6 25.25 -13.63 -9.70
C PRO A 6 25.96 -13.83 -8.35
N LYS A 7 26.10 -15.07 -7.85
CA LYS A 7 26.77 -15.38 -6.57
C LYS A 7 28.21 -15.84 -6.73
N CYS A 8 28.49 -16.64 -7.76
CA CYS A 8 29.82 -17.25 -7.96
C CYS A 8 30.40 -17.03 -9.37
N ASN A 9 29.71 -16.29 -10.25
CA ASN A 9 30.08 -16.03 -11.64
C ASN A 9 30.29 -17.28 -12.51
N ALA A 10 29.90 -18.46 -12.06
CA ALA A 10 29.95 -19.66 -12.88
C ALA A 10 28.95 -19.58 -14.04
N ALA A 11 29.35 -20.05 -15.22
CA ALA A 11 28.48 -20.16 -16.38
C ALA A 11 27.44 -21.28 -16.16
N ILE A 12 26.17 -20.96 -16.40
CA ILE A 12 25.03 -21.86 -16.26
C ILE A 12 24.49 -22.12 -17.65
N GLU A 13 24.52 -23.38 -18.07
CA GLU A 13 23.90 -23.82 -19.32
C GLU A 13 22.42 -24.08 -19.14
N PHE A 14 21.61 -23.57 -20.07
CA PHE A 14 20.18 -23.82 -20.12
C PHE A 14 19.67 -23.84 -21.57
N ASP A 15 18.51 -24.50 -21.76
CA ASP A 15 17.78 -24.56 -23.02
C ASP A 15 16.71 -23.44 -23.07
N HIS A 16 16.65 -22.74 -24.20
CA HIS A 16 15.74 -21.61 -24.42
C HIS A 16 14.31 -22.07 -24.74
N ALA A 17 14.16 -23.23 -25.40
CA ALA A 17 12.89 -23.66 -25.97
C ALA A 17 11.83 -23.94 -24.89
N GLY A 18 12.26 -24.12 -23.63
CA GLY A 18 11.38 -24.38 -22.49
C GLY A 18 11.23 -23.23 -21.49
N ILE A 19 11.76 -22.03 -21.75
CA ILE A 19 11.64 -20.92 -20.78
C ILE A 19 10.36 -20.11 -21.09
N PRO A 20 9.32 -20.20 -20.24
CA PRO A 20 8.15 -19.35 -20.38
C PRO A 20 8.52 -17.89 -20.11
N ASP A 21 7.71 -16.95 -20.59
CA ASP A 21 7.92 -15.51 -20.33
C ASP A 21 7.96 -15.18 -18.82
N GLU A 22 7.33 -16.02 -17.98
CA GLU A 22 7.38 -15.89 -16.53
C GLU A 22 8.75 -16.25 -15.91
N GLY A 23 9.66 -16.85 -16.68
CA GLY A 23 11.00 -17.27 -16.31
C GLY A 23 11.07 -18.66 -15.66
N ALA A 24 12.21 -19.34 -15.84
CA ALA A 24 12.46 -20.68 -15.30
C ALA A 24 13.33 -20.64 -14.04
N SER A 25 13.09 -21.54 -13.08
CA SER A 25 13.95 -21.70 -11.90
C SER A 25 15.01 -22.77 -12.16
N ILE A 26 16.28 -22.43 -11.99
CA ILE A 26 17.42 -23.33 -12.20
C ILE A 26 18.38 -23.21 -11.01
N ASN A 27 19.05 -24.30 -10.64
CA ASN A 27 20.10 -24.28 -9.63
C ASN A 27 21.46 -24.13 -10.32
N CYS A 28 22.33 -23.26 -9.79
CA CYS A 28 23.70 -23.14 -10.29
C CYS A 28 24.49 -24.43 -9.97
N SER A 29 25.14 -25.02 -10.97
CA SER A 29 25.94 -26.24 -10.81
C SER A 29 27.13 -26.07 -9.85
N ALA A 30 27.73 -24.87 -9.79
CA ALA A 30 28.92 -24.61 -8.98
C ALA A 30 28.63 -24.31 -7.50
N CYS A 31 27.57 -23.54 -7.19
CA CYS A 31 27.26 -23.13 -5.81
C CYS A 31 25.92 -23.64 -5.28
N ASN A 32 25.18 -24.40 -6.09
CA ASN A 32 23.84 -24.93 -5.80
C ASN A 32 22.80 -23.85 -5.41
N ALA A 33 23.06 -22.57 -5.73
CA ALA A 33 22.12 -21.50 -5.47
C ALA A 33 20.92 -21.60 -6.41
N ARG A 34 19.71 -21.49 -5.85
CA ARG A 34 18.47 -21.39 -6.63
C ARG A 34 18.37 -20.01 -7.28
N LEU A 35 18.31 -19.98 -8.60
CA LEU A 35 18.23 -18.78 -9.42
C LEU A 35 16.97 -18.83 -10.27
N LYS A 36 16.52 -17.66 -10.71
CA LYS A 36 15.46 -17.53 -11.71
C LYS A 36 16.02 -16.86 -12.95
N ILE A 37 15.92 -17.54 -14.10
CA ILE A 37 16.25 -16.98 -15.40
C ILE A 37 15.03 -16.23 -15.89
N VAL A 38 15.21 -14.94 -16.17
CA VAL A 38 14.13 -14.05 -16.59
C VAL A 38 14.48 -13.48 -17.96
N LYS A 39 13.50 -13.47 -18.85
CA LYS A 39 13.56 -12.75 -20.13
C LYS A 39 13.12 -11.31 -19.90
N GLU A 40 13.94 -10.34 -20.28
CA GLU A 40 13.59 -8.93 -20.23
C GLU A 40 13.79 -8.26 -21.58
N SER A 41 12.92 -7.27 -21.85
CA SER A 41 13.05 -6.47 -23.05
C SER A 41 14.21 -5.48 -22.98
N TYR A 42 14.84 -5.21 -24.12
CA TYR A 42 15.95 -4.26 -24.23
C TYR A 42 15.63 -2.89 -23.63
N ALA A 43 14.38 -2.42 -23.66
CA ALA A 43 13.97 -1.15 -23.06
C ALA A 43 14.35 -1.02 -21.57
N ARG A 44 14.54 -2.14 -20.86
CA ARG A 44 14.96 -2.15 -19.44
C ARG A 44 16.47 -2.08 -19.23
N VAL A 45 17.28 -2.17 -20.30
CA VAL A 45 18.75 -2.06 -20.24
C VAL A 45 19.18 -0.73 -19.61
N ALA A 46 18.48 0.36 -19.91
CA ALA A 46 18.76 1.70 -19.37
C ALA A 46 18.58 1.81 -17.85
N TYR A 47 17.78 0.94 -17.24
CA TYR A 47 17.40 1.03 -15.82
C TYR A 47 18.16 0.07 -14.90
N GLY A 48 19.07 -0.76 -15.43
CA GLY A 48 19.67 -1.85 -14.66
C GLY A 48 21.20 -1.93 -14.72
N ARG A 49 21.85 -1.86 -13.56
CA ARG A 49 23.20 -2.40 -13.32
C ARG A 49 23.15 -3.93 -13.21
N LEU A 50 22.75 -4.61 -14.28
CA LEU A 50 22.83 -6.07 -14.36
C LEU A 50 24.19 -6.41 -14.96
N THR A 51 24.94 -7.25 -14.25
CA THR A 51 26.37 -7.46 -14.51
C THR A 51 26.62 -8.25 -15.78
N GLU A 52 25.73 -9.16 -16.18
CA GLU A 52 25.87 -9.94 -17.42
C GLU A 52 24.50 -10.28 -18.01
N LYS A 53 24.36 -10.11 -19.33
CA LYS A 53 23.13 -10.30 -20.10
C LYS A 53 23.44 -11.18 -21.31
N SER A 54 22.56 -12.09 -21.65
CA SER A 54 22.74 -12.95 -22.84
C SER A 54 21.61 -12.70 -23.83
N CYS A 55 21.94 -12.59 -25.11
CA CYS A 55 20.95 -12.37 -26.18
C CYS A 55 19.89 -13.47 -26.16
N SER A 56 18.61 -13.09 -26.22
CA SER A 56 17.50 -14.04 -26.23
C SER A 56 17.46 -14.95 -27.46
N VAL A 57 18.05 -14.52 -28.58
CA VAL A 57 18.01 -15.25 -29.85
C VAL A 57 19.21 -16.18 -29.99
N CYS A 58 20.43 -15.69 -29.72
CA CYS A 58 21.66 -16.46 -29.97
C CYS A 58 22.44 -16.81 -28.70
N GLY A 59 22.01 -16.36 -27.52
CA GLY A 59 22.64 -16.65 -26.23
C GLY A 59 24.00 -15.99 -26.01
N THR A 60 24.48 -15.16 -26.93
CA THR A 60 25.78 -14.50 -26.81
C THR A 60 25.70 -13.39 -25.76
N ALA A 61 26.75 -13.25 -24.96
CA ALA A 61 26.85 -12.17 -23.98
C ALA A 61 26.71 -10.80 -24.68
N LEU A 62 25.78 -10.00 -24.18
CA LEU A 62 25.55 -8.63 -24.64
C LEU A 62 26.44 -7.71 -23.82
N GLY A 63 27.33 -7.00 -24.52
CA GLY A 63 28.13 -5.93 -23.93
C GLY A 63 27.32 -4.63 -23.76
N ALA A 64 28.03 -3.49 -23.80
CA ALA A 64 27.42 -2.16 -23.75
C ALA A 64 26.79 -1.69 -25.08
N GLY A 65 26.92 -2.49 -26.14
CA GLY A 65 26.42 -2.16 -27.48
C GLY A 65 24.90 -2.30 -27.61
N ILE A 66 24.34 -1.56 -28.58
CA ILE A 66 22.91 -1.62 -28.93
C ILE A 66 22.54 -2.83 -29.78
N SER A 67 23.53 -3.52 -30.35
CA SER A 67 23.36 -4.69 -31.21
C SER A 67 24.00 -5.92 -30.59
N CYS A 68 23.45 -7.09 -30.91
CA CYS A 68 24.12 -8.34 -30.56
C CYS A 68 25.37 -8.52 -31.45
N PRO A 69 26.56 -8.80 -30.89
CA PRO A 69 27.77 -8.96 -31.68
C PRO A 69 27.76 -10.21 -32.58
N LYS A 70 26.93 -11.21 -32.27
CA LYS A 70 26.86 -12.46 -33.04
C LYS A 70 25.74 -12.47 -34.08
N CYS A 71 24.51 -12.13 -33.69
CA CYS A 71 23.36 -12.19 -34.61
C CYS A 71 23.02 -10.84 -35.27
N GLY A 72 23.67 -9.74 -34.90
CA GLY A 72 23.44 -8.42 -35.51
C GLY A 72 22.10 -7.76 -35.15
N ILE A 73 21.23 -8.44 -34.40
CA ILE A 73 19.92 -7.90 -34.00
C ILE A 73 20.11 -6.63 -33.17
N LEU A 74 19.43 -5.57 -33.59
CA LEU A 74 19.33 -4.31 -32.84
C LEU A 74 18.33 -4.46 -31.70
N TYR A 75 18.70 -3.95 -30.53
CA TYR A 75 17.86 -3.97 -29.33
C TYR A 75 17.32 -5.35 -28.94
N PRO A 76 18.20 -6.38 -28.85
CA PRO A 76 17.74 -7.73 -28.54
C PRO A 76 17.20 -7.80 -27.11
N ASP A 77 16.05 -8.44 -26.94
CA ASP A 77 15.64 -8.95 -25.64
C ASP A 77 16.74 -9.86 -25.08
N PHE A 78 16.84 -9.94 -23.76
CA PHE A 78 17.94 -10.62 -23.11
C PHE A 78 17.49 -11.50 -21.95
N PHE A 79 18.24 -12.57 -21.72
CA PHE A 79 18.14 -13.40 -20.53
C PHE A 79 19.17 -12.96 -19.50
N TYR A 80 18.79 -13.02 -18.23
CA TYR A 80 19.73 -12.87 -17.12
C TYR A 80 19.29 -13.75 -15.95
N ALA A 81 20.27 -14.18 -15.15
CA ALA A 81 20.03 -14.94 -13.93
C ALA A 81 19.91 -13.98 -12.74
N ALA A 82 18.82 -14.10 -11.98
CA ALA A 82 18.60 -13.29 -10.79
C ALA A 82 18.30 -14.15 -9.57
N ASP A 83 18.71 -13.65 -8.40
CA ASP A 83 18.29 -14.23 -7.13
C ASP A 83 16.78 -13.95 -6.92
N PRO A 84 15.96 -14.96 -6.61
CA PRO A 84 14.53 -14.78 -6.38
C PRO A 84 14.20 -13.77 -5.26
N ALA A 85 15.07 -13.60 -4.27
CA ALA A 85 14.90 -12.59 -3.23
C ALA A 85 15.02 -11.16 -3.79
N VAL A 86 15.97 -10.95 -4.71
CA VAL A 86 16.17 -9.66 -5.40
C VAL A 86 14.99 -9.36 -6.31
N LEU A 87 14.49 -10.35 -7.05
CA LEU A 87 13.29 -10.20 -7.88
C LEU A 87 12.06 -9.82 -7.06
N LYS A 88 11.82 -10.48 -5.92
CA LYS A 88 10.71 -10.13 -5.01
C LYS A 88 10.84 -8.68 -4.48
N ARG A 89 12.06 -8.25 -4.16
CA ARG A 89 12.31 -6.87 -3.70
C ARG A 89 12.04 -5.85 -4.82
N LYS A 90 12.55 -6.09 -6.02
CA LYS A 90 12.29 -5.25 -7.20
C LYS A 90 10.79 -5.21 -7.55
N ALA A 91 10.09 -6.33 -7.51
CA ALA A 91 8.65 -6.37 -7.78
C ALA A 91 7.85 -5.55 -6.75
N ARG A 92 8.23 -5.62 -5.46
CA ARG A 92 7.63 -4.76 -4.41
C ARG A 92 7.93 -3.28 -4.64
N GLU A 93 9.14 -2.96 -5.05
CA GLU A 93 9.57 -1.59 -5.33
C GLU A 93 8.86 -1.03 -6.58
N GLN A 94 8.75 -1.80 -7.66
CA GLN A 94 7.97 -1.44 -8.84
C GLN A 94 6.49 -1.29 -8.50
N LYS A 95 5.89 -2.19 -7.71
CA LYS A 95 4.50 -2.02 -7.26
C LYS A 95 4.34 -0.75 -6.42
N ARG A 96 5.31 -0.43 -5.56
CA ARG A 96 5.32 0.81 -4.78
C ARG A 96 5.46 2.04 -5.68
N GLN A 97 6.36 2.01 -6.66
CA GLN A 97 6.55 3.09 -7.63
C GLN A 97 5.33 3.27 -8.53
N HIS A 98 4.69 2.18 -8.98
CA HIS A 98 3.46 2.22 -9.76
C HIS A 98 2.30 2.79 -8.93
N MET A 99 2.17 2.38 -7.67
CA MET A 99 1.23 3.02 -6.74
C MET A 99 1.53 4.51 -6.61
N LEU A 100 2.79 4.89 -6.36
CA LEU A 100 3.19 6.30 -6.29
C LEU A 100 2.95 7.07 -7.60
N ALA A 101 3.11 6.42 -8.76
CA ALA A 101 2.87 7.02 -10.08
C ALA A 101 1.38 7.22 -10.36
N LEU A 102 0.51 6.29 -9.92
CA LEU A 102 -0.94 6.50 -9.90
C LEU A 102 -1.35 7.69 -9.01
N PHE A 103 -0.50 8.07 -8.05
CA PHE A 103 -0.66 9.26 -7.22
C PHE A 103 0.14 10.49 -7.68
N LYS A 104 0.98 10.40 -8.73
CA LYS A 104 1.83 11.52 -9.22
C LYS A 104 1.08 12.65 -9.93
N GLY A 105 -0.23 12.50 -10.16
CA GLY A 105 -1.11 13.62 -10.54
C GLY A 105 -1.55 14.48 -9.34
N VAL A 106 -1.05 14.19 -8.15
CA VAL A 106 -1.28 14.95 -6.92
C VAL A 106 0.11 15.31 -6.38
N GLU A 107 0.49 16.58 -6.45
CA GLU A 107 1.78 17.06 -5.96
C GLU A 107 1.98 16.65 -4.50
N PHE A 108 2.88 15.69 -4.29
CA PHE A 108 3.16 15.08 -3.00
C PHE A 108 4.58 15.50 -2.60
N SER A 109 4.73 16.66 -1.95
CA SER A 109 5.98 16.98 -1.26
C SER A 109 6.04 16.17 0.03
N LEU A 110 6.80 15.09 -0.01
CA LEU A 110 7.20 14.37 1.20
C LEU A 110 8.33 15.18 1.86
N PRO A 111 8.14 15.74 3.08
CA PRO A 111 9.30 16.07 3.89
C PRO A 111 10.04 14.77 4.18
N SER A 112 11.29 14.73 3.76
CA SER A 112 12.20 13.62 3.99
C SER A 112 12.29 13.37 5.51
N PHE A 113 11.60 12.33 5.98
CA PHE A 113 11.70 11.87 7.36
C PHE A 113 13.14 11.39 7.57
N LYS A 114 14.01 12.28 8.03
CA LYS A 114 15.25 11.91 8.72
C LYS A 114 14.81 11.18 9.98
N SER A 115 14.61 9.88 9.86
CA SER A 115 14.56 8.99 11.00
C SER A 115 15.92 9.10 11.68
N GLY A 116 15.99 9.92 12.73
CA GLY A 116 17.05 9.85 13.72
C GLY A 116 16.94 8.51 14.43
N ALA A 117 17.35 7.45 13.74
CA ALA A 117 17.72 6.21 14.39
C ALA A 117 19.01 6.51 15.16
N GLN A 118 18.87 7.00 16.38
CA GLN A 118 19.93 6.89 17.38
C GLN A 118 20.28 5.41 17.44
N LYS A 119 21.40 5.07 16.80
CA LYS A 119 22.10 3.81 17.02
C LYS A 119 22.57 3.87 18.47
N HIS A 120 21.75 3.37 19.40
CA HIS A 120 22.29 2.96 20.68
C HIS A 120 23.33 1.88 20.38
N ALA A 121 24.58 2.26 20.53
CA ALA A 121 25.71 1.33 20.55
C ALA A 121 25.41 0.33 21.67
N TYR A 122 25.00 -0.88 21.26
CA TYR A 122 24.99 -2.03 22.14
C TYR A 122 26.44 -2.32 22.49
N THR A 123 26.88 -1.85 23.65
CA THR A 123 28.08 -2.38 24.29
C THR A 123 27.78 -3.82 24.66
N HIS A 124 28.45 -4.75 23.98
CA HIS A 124 28.50 -6.13 24.40
C HIS A 124 29.10 -6.18 25.81
N VAL A 125 28.25 -6.32 26.83
CA VAL A 125 28.70 -6.69 28.17
C VAL A 125 29.26 -8.09 28.04
N ALA A 126 30.57 -8.20 28.22
CA ALA A 126 31.27 -9.46 28.30
C ALA A 126 30.61 -10.34 29.37
N LYS A 127 30.17 -11.50 28.93
CA LYS A 127 29.58 -12.57 29.74
C LYS A 127 30.67 -13.06 30.71
N PRO A 128 30.58 -12.83 32.04
CA PRO A 128 31.50 -13.48 32.96
C PRO A 128 31.22 -14.98 32.93
N GLU A 129 32.29 -15.74 32.75
CA GLU A 129 32.31 -17.19 32.71
C GLU A 129 31.65 -17.76 33.97
N ALA A 130 30.59 -18.53 33.77
CA ALA A 130 29.90 -19.24 34.83
C ALA A 130 30.84 -20.32 35.39
N LYS A 131 31.36 -20.06 36.60
CA LYS A 131 32.01 -21.04 37.46
C LYS A 131 31.08 -22.25 37.64
N LYS A 132 31.50 -23.40 37.10
CA LYS A 132 30.89 -24.71 37.39
C LYS A 132 31.15 -25.05 38.86
N THR A 133 30.19 -24.76 39.73
CA THR A 133 30.06 -25.43 41.03
C THR A 133 29.00 -26.50 40.90
N SER A 134 29.44 -27.75 40.84
CA SER A 134 28.62 -28.95 41.04
C SER A 134 28.09 -28.99 42.47
N PRO A 135 26.77 -29.12 42.71
CA PRO A 135 26.24 -29.56 43.98
C PRO A 135 25.92 -31.06 43.94
N THR A 136 26.51 -31.75 44.90
CA THR A 136 26.27 -33.11 45.37
C THR A 136 24.77 -33.38 45.60
N PRO A 137 24.26 -34.59 45.31
CA PRO A 137 22.87 -34.95 45.57
C PRO A 137 22.70 -35.31 47.05
N ALA A 138 22.13 -34.39 47.84
CA ALA A 138 21.63 -34.71 49.18
C ALA A 138 20.11 -34.87 49.09
N GLY A 139 19.64 -36.08 49.39
CA GLY A 139 18.22 -36.44 49.42
C GLY A 139 17.42 -35.56 50.38
N GLY A 140 16.20 -35.20 49.97
CA GLY A 140 15.32 -34.37 50.77
C GLY A 140 14.00 -34.08 50.10
N SER A 141 13.03 -34.98 50.34
CA SER A 141 11.59 -34.73 50.50
C SER A 141 10.78 -34.10 49.34
N SER A 142 9.72 -34.81 48.97
CA SER A 142 8.97 -34.85 47.71
C SER A 142 7.90 -33.76 47.49
N ASN A 143 8.04 -32.55 48.02
CA ASN A 143 6.98 -31.51 47.94
C ASN A 143 7.25 -30.31 47.00
N ARG A 144 8.25 -30.39 46.09
CA ARG A 144 8.58 -29.27 45.16
C ARG A 144 7.83 -29.29 43.81
N MET A 145 7.16 -30.38 43.46
CA MET A 145 6.36 -30.47 42.23
C MET A 145 5.16 -29.48 42.15
N PRO A 146 4.38 -29.20 43.20
CA PRO A 146 3.25 -28.26 43.08
C PRO A 146 3.71 -26.83 42.77
N MET A 147 4.87 -26.40 43.26
CA MET A 147 5.37 -25.03 43.04
C MET A 147 5.78 -24.78 41.57
N LEU A 148 6.40 -25.75 40.90
CA LEU A 148 6.75 -25.64 39.48
C LEU A 148 5.52 -25.58 38.58
N VAL A 149 4.48 -26.36 38.90
CA VAL A 149 3.21 -26.35 38.16
C VAL A 149 2.52 -24.99 38.29
N VAL A 150 2.47 -24.40 39.49
CA VAL A 150 1.89 -23.08 39.71
C VAL A 150 2.66 -21.99 38.95
N CYS A 151 4.00 -22.00 39.00
CA CYS A 151 4.81 -21.04 38.23
C CYS A 151 4.56 -21.15 36.72
N LEU A 152 4.43 -22.37 36.19
CA LEU A 152 4.17 -22.60 34.77
C LEU A 152 2.77 -22.10 34.36
N ILE A 153 1.75 -22.31 35.20
CA ILE A 153 0.40 -21.76 35.00
C ILE A 153 0.42 -20.23 34.99
N VAL A 154 1.14 -19.59 35.91
CA VAL A 154 1.26 -18.12 35.96
C VAL A 154 1.97 -17.59 34.71
N VAL A 155 3.05 -18.22 34.26
CA VAL A 155 3.76 -17.83 33.02
C VAL A 155 2.85 -17.99 31.79
N LEU A 156 2.08 -19.08 31.71
CA LEU A 156 1.09 -19.28 30.63
C LEU A 156 -0.04 -18.25 30.68
N ALA A 157 -0.54 -17.90 31.87
CA ALA A 157 -1.56 -16.88 32.04
C ALA A 157 -1.06 -15.48 31.63
N VAL A 158 0.16 -15.11 32.04
CA VAL A 158 0.78 -13.81 31.68
C VAL A 158 1.09 -13.75 30.18
N SER A 159 1.66 -14.81 29.61
CA SER A 159 1.96 -14.85 28.17
C SER A 159 0.69 -14.86 27.31
N GLY A 160 -0.34 -15.61 27.71
CA GLY A 160 -1.65 -15.62 27.05
C GLY A 160 -2.36 -14.27 27.13
N GLY A 161 -2.40 -13.66 28.31
CA GLY A 161 -2.97 -12.32 28.51
C GLY A 161 -2.23 -11.24 27.72
N GLY A 162 -0.90 -11.29 27.71
CA GLY A 162 -0.06 -10.37 26.94
C GLY A 162 -0.29 -10.49 25.43
N TYR A 163 -0.39 -11.71 24.90
CA TYR A 163 -0.68 -11.95 23.49
C TYR A 163 -2.07 -11.45 23.09
N ALA A 164 -3.11 -11.73 23.90
CA ALA A 164 -4.47 -11.26 23.64
C ALA A 164 -4.56 -9.72 23.63
N PHE A 165 -3.90 -9.06 24.60
CA PHE A 165 -3.83 -7.60 24.66
C PHE A 165 -3.09 -7.01 23.44
N TYR A 166 -1.96 -7.60 23.05
CA TYR A 166 -1.20 -7.19 21.87
C TYR A 166 -2.01 -7.35 20.59
N ALA A 167 -2.69 -8.49 20.41
CA ALA A 167 -3.55 -8.75 19.26
C ALA A 167 -4.70 -7.74 19.18
N LYS A 168 -5.34 -7.42 20.32
CA LYS A 168 -6.39 -6.40 20.40
C LYS A 168 -5.87 -5.02 20.01
N LYS A 169 -4.74 -4.57 20.59
CA LYS A 169 -4.12 -3.28 20.24
C LYS A 169 -3.67 -3.21 18.77
N LYS A 170 -3.19 -4.32 18.21
CA LYS A 170 -2.85 -4.41 16.78
C LYS A 170 -4.09 -4.28 15.89
N ALA A 171 -5.18 -4.96 16.24
CA ALA A 171 -6.45 -4.84 15.52
C ALA A 171 -7.01 -3.40 15.58
N GLU A 172 -6.95 -2.76 16.75
CA GLU A 172 -7.34 -1.36 16.91
C GLU A 172 -6.53 -0.42 16.01
N ARG A 173 -5.19 -0.56 15.97
CA ARG A 173 -4.34 0.26 15.09
C ARG A 173 -4.66 0.06 13.60
N MET A 174 -4.84 -1.19 13.17
CA MET A 174 -5.20 -1.48 11.78
C MET A 174 -6.57 -0.89 11.44
N TYR A 175 -7.52 -0.95 12.38
CA TYR A 175 -8.85 -0.35 12.20
C TYR A 175 -8.74 1.17 12.05
N VAL A 176 -7.98 1.86 12.91
CA VAL A 176 -7.79 3.31 12.83
C VAL A 176 -7.13 3.75 11.52
N ASP A 177 -6.07 3.07 11.06
CA ASP A 177 -5.44 3.38 9.76
C ASP A 177 -6.42 3.19 8.59
N THR A 178 -7.21 2.11 8.64
CA THR A 178 -8.24 1.82 7.62
C THR A 178 -9.37 2.85 7.65
N TYR A 179 -9.77 3.31 8.85
CA TYR A 179 -10.76 4.35 9.05
C TYR A 179 -10.34 5.66 8.39
N PHE A 180 -9.09 6.12 8.62
CA PHE A 180 -8.61 7.36 8.00
C PHE A 180 -8.37 7.24 6.50
N LYS A 181 -8.06 6.04 5.99
CA LYS A 181 -8.06 5.79 4.53
C LYS A 181 -9.45 5.94 3.92
N ALA A 182 -10.49 5.41 4.59
CA ALA A 182 -11.87 5.61 4.15
C ALA A 182 -12.26 7.10 4.20
N LEU A 183 -11.97 7.78 5.30
CA LEU A 183 -12.25 9.21 5.47
C LEU A 183 -11.58 10.06 4.38
N TYR A 184 -10.30 9.79 4.09
CA TYR A 184 -9.57 10.43 3.01
C TYR A 184 -10.21 10.18 1.64
N GLY A 185 -10.60 8.93 1.35
CA GLY A 185 -11.27 8.57 0.11
C GLY A 185 -12.61 9.28 -0.06
N ILE A 186 -13.42 9.32 1.00
CA ILE A 186 -14.71 10.01 1.06
C ILE A 186 -14.52 11.52 0.81
N LYS A 187 -13.61 12.19 1.52
CA LYS A 187 -13.34 13.63 1.33
C LYS A 187 -12.84 13.92 -0.08
N THR A 188 -11.89 13.14 -0.58
CA THR A 188 -11.34 13.31 -1.93
C THR A 188 -12.39 13.08 -3.01
N GLY A 189 -13.28 12.10 -2.82
CA GLY A 189 -14.41 11.85 -3.71
C GLY A 189 -15.45 12.97 -3.67
N ALA A 190 -15.75 13.50 -2.48
CA ALA A 190 -16.65 14.64 -2.31
C ALA A 190 -16.10 15.90 -3.00
N ASP A 191 -14.82 16.22 -2.80
CA ASP A 191 -14.15 17.35 -3.45
C ASP A 191 -14.15 17.22 -4.98
N LEU A 192 -13.90 16.00 -5.48
CA LEU A 192 -13.96 15.72 -6.92
C LEU A 192 -15.39 15.90 -7.45
N SER A 193 -16.41 15.45 -6.69
CA SER A 193 -17.82 15.59 -7.07
C SER A 193 -18.23 17.05 -7.13
N ILE A 194 -17.86 17.86 -6.12
CA ILE A 194 -18.08 19.32 -6.10
C ILE A 194 -17.40 19.95 -7.32
N LYS A 195 -16.15 19.61 -7.61
CA LYS A 195 -15.42 20.18 -8.76
C LYS A 195 -16.13 19.89 -10.09
N VAL A 196 -16.62 18.67 -10.28
CA VAL A 196 -17.37 18.27 -11.48
C VAL A 196 -18.70 19.04 -11.55
N GLN A 197 -19.43 19.16 -10.44
CA GLN A 197 -20.67 19.92 -10.37
C GLN A 197 -20.47 21.40 -10.67
N SER A 198 -19.46 22.04 -10.07
CA SER A 198 -19.14 23.45 -10.33
C SER A 198 -18.81 23.69 -11.80
N ARG A 199 -18.06 22.77 -12.44
CA ARG A 199 -17.81 22.90 -13.89
C ARG A 199 -19.10 22.77 -14.69
N ILE A 200 -19.90 21.74 -14.46
CA ILE A 200 -21.19 21.56 -15.18
C ILE A 200 -22.08 22.79 -14.99
N ALA A 201 -22.18 23.33 -13.78
CA ALA A 201 -22.97 24.53 -13.52
C ALA A 201 -22.45 25.75 -14.29
N ASN A 202 -21.13 25.94 -14.36
CA ASN A 202 -20.51 27.02 -15.12
C ASN A 202 -20.73 26.86 -16.63
N ASP A 203 -20.53 25.65 -17.17
CA ASP A 203 -20.75 25.34 -18.59
C ASP A 203 -22.23 25.54 -18.97
N TRP A 204 -23.14 25.16 -18.08
CA TRP A 204 -24.58 25.32 -18.27
C TRP A 204 -24.97 26.80 -18.26
N LYS A 205 -24.46 27.57 -17.29
CA LYS A 205 -24.69 29.02 -17.22
C LYS A 205 -24.20 29.72 -18.48
N ALA A 206 -22.98 29.41 -18.94
CA ALA A 206 -22.44 29.96 -20.19
C ALA A 206 -23.32 29.62 -21.40
N ALA A 207 -23.84 28.39 -21.48
CA ALA A 207 -24.76 28.01 -22.55
C ALA A 207 -26.09 28.78 -22.49
N GLN A 208 -26.66 29.02 -21.30
CA GLN A 208 -27.87 29.83 -21.12
C GLN A 208 -27.65 31.29 -21.52
N ASP A 209 -26.51 31.87 -21.13
CA ASP A 209 -26.13 33.24 -21.49
C ASP A 209 -25.98 33.39 -23.03
N ASP A 210 -25.55 32.34 -23.72
CA ASP A 210 -25.50 32.26 -25.19
C ASP A 210 -26.86 31.94 -25.85
N GLY A 211 -27.95 31.85 -25.10
CA GLY A 211 -29.29 31.52 -25.61
C GLY A 211 -29.48 30.05 -26.00
N ARG A 212 -28.59 29.14 -25.58
CA ARG A 212 -28.66 27.70 -25.87
C ARG A 212 -29.33 26.94 -24.73
N SER A 213 -30.31 26.10 -25.06
CA SER A 213 -30.87 25.11 -24.13
C SER A 213 -30.04 23.83 -24.16
N PHE A 214 -29.02 23.77 -23.31
CA PHE A 214 -28.09 22.64 -23.24
C PHE A 214 -27.83 22.24 -21.79
N SER A 215 -27.89 20.95 -21.49
CA SER A 215 -27.52 20.38 -20.17
C SER A 215 -26.16 19.66 -20.30
N PRO A 216 -25.07 20.22 -19.72
CA PRO A 216 -23.76 19.61 -19.83
C PRO A 216 -23.69 18.31 -19.03
N LEU A 217 -23.03 17.31 -19.61
CA LEU A 217 -22.75 16.04 -18.96
C LEU A 217 -21.29 15.97 -18.50
N PRO A 218 -20.99 15.18 -17.45
CA PRO A 218 -19.62 14.96 -17.03
C PRO A 218 -18.79 14.28 -18.12
N ALA A 219 -17.52 14.64 -18.24
CA ALA A 219 -16.62 14.04 -19.21
C ALA A 219 -16.35 12.56 -18.86
N THR A 220 -16.15 11.69 -19.85
CA THR A 220 -15.93 10.25 -19.63
C THR A 220 -14.80 9.96 -18.64
N GLY A 221 -13.69 10.71 -18.72
CA GLY A 221 -12.57 10.56 -17.79
C GLY A 221 -12.92 10.89 -16.33
N GLU A 222 -13.85 11.82 -16.11
CA GLU A 222 -14.34 12.16 -14.77
C GLU A 222 -15.28 11.11 -14.22
N ILE A 223 -16.17 10.57 -15.07
CA ILE A 223 -17.04 9.45 -14.71
C ILE A 223 -16.18 8.27 -14.24
N THR A 224 -15.16 7.90 -15.03
CA THR A 224 -14.22 6.83 -14.65
C THR A 224 -13.52 7.13 -13.33
N ARG A 225 -13.06 8.37 -13.12
CA ARG A 225 -12.36 8.77 -11.89
C ARG A 225 -13.28 8.74 -10.67
N LEU A 226 -14.50 9.27 -10.77
CA LEU A 226 -15.52 9.25 -9.71
C LEU A 226 -15.87 7.80 -9.34
N ASN A 227 -16.16 6.95 -10.33
CA ASN A 227 -16.49 5.55 -10.10
C ASN A 227 -15.33 4.76 -9.47
N LYS A 228 -14.09 5.05 -9.87
CA LYS A 228 -12.91 4.44 -9.25
C LYS A 228 -12.77 4.82 -7.77
N VAL A 229 -12.92 6.10 -7.44
CA VAL A 229 -12.84 6.55 -6.03
C VAL A 229 -13.96 5.91 -5.21
N ARG A 230 -15.20 5.88 -5.73
CA ARG A 230 -16.33 5.20 -5.09
C ARG A 230 -16.06 3.73 -4.82
N SER A 231 -15.60 3.00 -5.83
CA SER A 231 -15.32 1.57 -5.69
C SER A 231 -14.29 1.27 -4.60
N GLU A 232 -13.22 2.08 -4.52
CA GLU A 232 -12.21 1.94 -3.46
C GLU A 232 -12.77 2.31 -2.08
N VAL A 233 -13.57 3.38 -1.97
CA VAL A 233 -14.23 3.77 -0.72
C VAL A 233 -15.18 2.67 -0.25
N ASP A 234 -16.06 2.18 -1.12
CA ASP A 234 -17.02 1.12 -0.82
C ASP A 234 -16.31 -0.16 -0.40
N LYS A 235 -15.21 -0.52 -1.07
CA LYS A 235 -14.38 -1.66 -0.68
C LYS A 235 -13.81 -1.52 0.73
N ILE A 236 -13.36 -0.33 1.13
CA ILE A 236 -12.83 -0.12 2.48
C ILE A 236 -13.97 -0.13 3.51
N VAL A 237 -15.02 0.66 3.28
CA VAL A 237 -16.14 0.85 4.21
C VAL A 237 -16.94 -0.45 4.42
N ASN A 238 -17.19 -1.21 3.35
CA ASN A 238 -18.04 -2.39 3.38
C ASN A 238 -17.29 -3.70 3.64
N ASN A 239 -15.98 -3.78 3.39
CA ASN A 239 -15.24 -5.03 3.60
C ASN A 239 -14.24 -4.96 4.76
N GLN A 240 -13.65 -3.79 5.03
CA GLN A 240 -12.56 -3.68 6.01
C GLN A 240 -13.01 -3.06 7.34
N LEU A 241 -14.09 -2.28 7.34
CA LEU A 241 -14.65 -1.60 8.52
C LEU A 241 -15.93 -2.23 9.06
N VAL A 242 -16.18 -3.52 8.76
CA VAL A 242 -17.43 -4.23 9.14
C VAL A 242 -17.53 -4.49 10.64
N LYS A 243 -16.41 -4.82 11.30
CA LYS A 243 -16.39 -5.18 12.73
C LYS A 243 -15.58 -4.16 13.52
N PRO A 244 -16.18 -3.04 13.94
CA PRO A 244 -15.47 -2.05 14.74
C PRO A 244 -15.15 -2.60 16.12
N PRO A 245 -13.94 -2.33 16.67
CA PRO A 245 -13.72 -2.42 18.11
C PRO A 245 -14.76 -1.60 18.86
N GLY A 246 -15.27 -2.08 20.00
CA GLY A 246 -16.44 -1.49 20.67
C GLY A 246 -16.35 0.02 20.91
N LYS A 247 -15.17 0.54 21.27
CA LYS A 247 -14.93 1.98 21.48
C LYS A 247 -15.03 2.84 20.22
N PHE A 248 -15.08 2.24 19.03
CA PHE A 248 -15.15 2.93 17.74
C PHE A 248 -16.51 2.76 17.04
N ALA A 249 -17.50 2.14 17.69
CA ALA A 249 -18.82 1.90 17.10
C ALA A 249 -19.52 3.21 16.69
N ALA A 250 -19.54 4.21 17.58
CA ALA A 250 -20.12 5.52 17.29
C ALA A 250 -19.45 6.22 16.11
N SER A 251 -18.10 6.21 16.07
CA SER A 251 -17.33 6.82 14.96
C SER A 251 -17.54 6.09 13.63
N ARG A 252 -17.81 4.77 13.67
CA ARG A 252 -18.15 4.00 12.46
C ARG A 252 -19.52 4.39 11.92
N GLU A 253 -20.49 4.61 12.80
CA GLU A 253 -21.83 5.04 12.41
C GLU A 253 -21.80 6.43 11.78
N THR A 254 -21.07 7.38 12.37
CA THR A 254 -20.90 8.72 11.78
C THR A 254 -20.13 8.68 10.46
N LEU A 255 -19.14 7.79 10.32
CA LEU A 255 -18.47 7.56 9.03
C LEU A 255 -19.43 6.99 7.98
N ALA A 256 -20.36 6.11 8.38
CA ALA A 256 -21.39 5.58 7.49
C ALA A 256 -22.26 6.72 6.94
N LYS A 257 -22.76 7.58 7.83
CA LYS A 257 -23.57 8.75 7.48
C LYS A 257 -22.81 9.70 6.56
N LEU A 258 -21.52 9.91 6.81
CA LEU A 258 -20.68 10.72 5.92
C LEU A 258 -20.52 10.08 4.53
N ASN A 259 -20.34 8.76 4.47
CA ASN A 259 -20.27 8.02 3.21
C ASN A 259 -21.59 8.11 2.42
N GLU A 260 -22.73 8.08 3.10
CA GLU A 260 -24.05 8.29 2.47
C GLU A 260 -24.17 9.69 1.86
N GLN A 261 -23.73 10.75 2.56
CA GLN A 261 -23.73 12.10 2.00
C GLN A 261 -22.80 12.19 0.79
N TYR A 262 -21.61 11.60 0.86
CA TYR A 262 -20.72 11.50 -0.30
C TYR A 262 -21.37 10.77 -1.48
N ALA A 263 -22.04 9.65 -1.24
CA ALA A 263 -22.72 8.90 -2.30
C ALA A 263 -23.82 9.74 -2.97
N ARG A 264 -24.54 10.60 -2.22
CA ARG A 264 -25.51 11.55 -2.78
C ARG A 264 -24.85 12.60 -3.65
N MET A 265 -23.76 13.21 -3.18
CA MET A 265 -22.98 14.17 -3.97
C MET A 265 -22.47 13.57 -5.27
N GLN A 266 -21.98 12.33 -5.21
CA GLN A 266 -21.51 11.64 -6.39
C GLN A 266 -22.63 11.34 -7.38
N THR A 267 -23.80 10.91 -6.91
CA THR A 267 -24.97 10.70 -7.78
C THR A 267 -25.38 11.99 -8.49
N LEU A 268 -25.38 13.12 -7.78
CA LEU A 268 -25.65 14.43 -8.38
C LEU A 268 -24.59 14.84 -9.42
N ALA A 269 -23.32 14.47 -9.21
CA ALA A 269 -22.26 14.76 -10.16
C ALA A 269 -22.33 13.89 -11.43
N LEU A 270 -22.79 12.65 -11.31
CA LEU A 270 -22.94 11.71 -12.43
C LEU A 270 -24.25 11.91 -13.20
N SER A 271 -25.30 12.31 -12.50
CA SER A 271 -26.66 12.50 -13.01
C SER A 271 -27.17 13.87 -12.56
N PRO A 272 -26.70 14.97 -13.20
CA PRO A 272 -27.13 16.31 -12.84
C PRO A 272 -28.65 16.48 -13.05
N PRO A 273 -29.35 17.28 -12.21
CA PRO A 273 -30.75 17.64 -12.43
C PRO A 273 -30.97 18.28 -13.81
N ASN A 274 -32.22 18.32 -14.27
CA ASN A 274 -32.59 18.86 -15.59
C ASN A 274 -32.71 20.41 -15.63
N SER A 275 -32.40 21.10 -14.53
CA SER A 275 -32.37 22.57 -14.49
C SER A 275 -31.18 23.09 -13.67
N LEU A 276 -30.68 24.27 -14.06
CA LEU A 276 -29.55 24.91 -13.38
C LEU A 276 -29.87 25.31 -11.93
N SER A 277 -31.08 25.80 -11.66
CA SER A 277 -31.50 26.15 -10.30
C SER A 277 -31.56 24.93 -9.41
N SER A 278 -32.22 23.85 -9.85
CA SER A 278 -32.28 22.60 -9.09
C SER A 278 -30.90 21.98 -8.88
N MET A 279 -29.98 22.12 -9.84
CA MET A 279 -28.60 21.66 -9.70
C MET A 279 -27.83 22.46 -8.64
N THR A 280 -27.94 23.79 -8.68
CA THR A 280 -27.28 24.68 -7.71
C THR A 280 -27.79 24.40 -6.30
N ASP A 281 -29.12 24.38 -6.10
CA ASP A 281 -29.75 24.12 -4.81
C ASP A 281 -29.38 22.74 -4.26
N ALA A 282 -29.41 21.70 -5.10
CA ALA A 282 -29.05 20.35 -4.70
C ALA A 282 -27.56 20.23 -4.32
N THR A 283 -26.68 20.93 -5.05
CA THR A 283 -25.24 20.93 -4.80
C THR A 283 -24.92 21.65 -3.48
N GLU A 284 -25.47 22.83 -3.27
CA GLU A 284 -25.30 23.60 -2.03
C GLU A 284 -25.81 22.84 -0.81
N LYS A 285 -27.02 22.25 -0.93
CA LYS A 285 -27.59 21.41 0.12
C LYS A 285 -26.72 20.19 0.43
N ALA A 286 -26.28 19.46 -0.59
CA ALA A 286 -25.45 18.28 -0.40
C ALA A 286 -24.08 18.63 0.23
N ALA A 287 -23.47 19.75 -0.17
CA ALA A 287 -22.23 20.24 0.42
C ALA A 287 -22.42 20.66 1.89
N ALA A 288 -23.52 21.35 2.22
CA ALA A 288 -23.86 21.74 3.58
C ALA A 288 -24.13 20.52 4.48
N ASP A 289 -24.88 19.53 3.98
CA ASP A 289 -25.15 18.27 4.69
C ASP A 289 -23.87 17.47 4.93
N PHE A 290 -22.96 17.43 3.93
CA PHE A 290 -21.65 16.81 4.07
C PHE A 290 -20.80 17.51 5.14
N ALA A 291 -20.70 18.84 5.09
CA ALA A 291 -19.94 19.64 6.06
C ALA A 291 -20.49 19.49 7.48
N LYS A 292 -21.81 19.50 7.64
CA LYS A 292 -22.48 19.27 8.94
C LYS A 292 -22.14 17.88 9.49
N THR A 293 -22.19 16.86 8.64
CA THR A 293 -21.87 15.47 9.03
C THR A 293 -20.38 15.31 9.34
N ALA A 294 -19.50 15.97 8.58
CA ALA A 294 -18.06 15.99 8.85
C ALA A 294 -17.74 16.64 10.20
N LYS A 295 -18.41 17.76 10.54
CA LYS A 295 -18.29 18.41 11.85
C LYS A 295 -18.75 17.49 12.98
N ALA A 296 -19.88 16.80 12.81
CA ALA A 296 -20.38 15.82 13.78
C ALA A 296 -19.44 14.61 13.93
N LEU A 297 -18.81 14.17 12.84
CA LEU A 297 -17.81 13.10 12.87
C LEU A 297 -16.62 13.49 13.75
N LYS A 298 -16.06 14.70 13.56
CA LYS A 298 -14.96 15.19 14.41
C LYS A 298 -15.29 15.20 15.90
N SER A 299 -16.47 15.69 16.27
CA SER A 299 -16.88 15.76 17.67
C SER A 299 -17.16 14.40 18.31
N THR A 300 -17.33 13.35 17.49
CA THR A 300 -17.59 11.97 17.95
C THR A 300 -16.35 11.06 17.88
N LEU A 301 -15.18 11.60 17.54
CA LEU A 301 -13.93 10.83 17.54
C LEU A 301 -13.42 10.65 18.98
N PRO A 302 -13.11 9.41 19.41
CA PRO A 302 -12.36 9.17 20.64
C PRO A 302 -10.99 9.86 20.59
N GLY A 303 -10.44 10.25 21.75
CA GLY A 303 -9.17 10.97 21.83
C GLY A 303 -8.02 10.33 21.04
N GLU A 304 -7.87 9.00 21.10
CA GLU A 304 -6.86 8.26 20.32
C GLU A 304 -7.02 8.46 18.80
N MET A 305 -8.26 8.54 18.29
CA MET A 305 -8.52 8.81 16.88
C MET A 305 -8.37 10.29 16.54
N ALA A 306 -8.71 11.20 17.44
CA ALA A 306 -8.51 12.63 17.21
C ALA A 306 -7.02 12.96 17.01
N GLU A 307 -6.13 12.37 17.80
CA GLU A 307 -4.68 12.50 17.61
C GLU A 307 -4.20 11.91 16.28
N GLU A 308 -4.69 10.73 15.91
CA GLU A 308 -4.36 10.10 14.63
C GLU A 308 -4.95 10.88 13.44
N LEU A 309 -6.07 11.58 13.60
CA LEU A 309 -6.60 12.51 12.59
C LEU A 309 -5.62 13.65 12.35
N GLU A 310 -5.08 14.27 13.40
CA GLU A 310 -4.09 15.34 13.23
C GLU A 310 -2.82 14.85 12.51
N LYS A 311 -2.34 13.63 12.81
CA LYS A 311 -1.25 13.00 12.04
C LYS A 311 -1.66 12.74 10.59
N ALA A 312 -2.89 12.30 10.38
CA ALA A 312 -3.45 12.04 9.05
C ALA A 312 -3.58 13.33 8.22
N LYS A 313 -3.91 14.48 8.83
CA LYS A 313 -3.94 15.80 8.14
C LYS A 313 -2.58 16.21 7.59
N VAL A 314 -1.49 15.88 8.30
CA VAL A 314 -0.13 16.10 7.81
C VAL A 314 0.15 15.20 6.59
N LYS A 315 -0.27 13.94 6.66
CA LYS A 315 -0.03 12.93 5.62
C LYS A 315 -0.90 13.11 4.37
N TYR A 316 -2.14 13.55 4.53
CA TYR A 316 -3.14 13.64 3.48
C TYR A 316 -3.61 15.09 3.31
N LYS A 317 -3.13 15.75 2.24
CA LYS A 317 -3.41 17.19 1.96
C LYS A 317 -4.90 17.53 2.01
N ASN A 318 -5.75 16.68 1.43
CA ASN A 318 -7.21 16.92 1.35
C ASN A 318 -7.91 16.82 2.71
N LEU A 319 -7.26 16.26 3.74
CA LEU A 319 -7.81 16.23 5.09
C LEU A 319 -7.48 17.50 5.89
N ARG A 320 -6.61 18.39 5.41
CA ARG A 320 -6.23 19.60 6.17
C ARG A 320 -7.41 20.53 6.42
N GLU A 321 -8.29 20.62 5.43
CA GLU A 321 -9.54 21.37 5.50
C GLU A 321 -10.70 20.54 6.06
N PHE A 322 -10.45 19.26 6.35
CA PHE A 322 -11.47 18.39 6.93
C PHE A 322 -11.84 18.88 8.30
#